data_AF-A0A9D9PR86-F1
#
_entry.id   AF-A0A9D9PR86-F1
#
_cell.length_a   1.000
_cell.length_b   1.000
_cell.length_c   1.000
_cell.angle_alpha   90.00
_cell.angle_beta   90.00
_cell.angle_gamma   90.00
#
_symmetry.space_group_name_H-M   'P 1'
#
loop_
_entity.id
_entity.type
_entity.pdbx_description
1 polymer ?
#
loop_
_entity_poly.entity_id
_entity_poly.type
_entity_poly.pdbx_seq_one_letter_code
_entity_poly.pdbx_strand_id
1 'polypeptide(L)'
;MSNKEKEGKYSEDEVIDIEPDELLSATEEDIKESMDRLSVFNELNITDKTASLWQYKPVSEDEPEIFEEYMSSEQDIEGGRITAARVRGKKHKHDGTNCDDWFEYDVNGDWKILIASDGAGSRKFSRIGAKAACTAAAAYLRENLDNASEEDKAKLSLPLDDSGFMEGCSVFANILQDSVLKAKEAVEAAFDERKTQFRYLDLVERDLEL
;
A
#
# COMPACT_ATOMS: atom_id res chain seq x y z
N MET A 1 -12.58 -6.72 49.21
CA MET A 1 -13.26 -5.40 49.18
C MET A 1 -13.44 -5.01 47.73
N SER A 2 -14.69 -4.74 47.38
CA SER A 2 -15.19 -4.50 46.01
C SER A 2 -14.78 -3.12 45.51
N ASN A 3 -14.22 -3.04 44.30
CA ASN A 3 -14.17 -1.79 43.54
C ASN A 3 -15.41 -1.77 42.65
N LYS A 4 -16.32 -0.82 42.92
CA LYS A 4 -17.43 -0.47 42.04
C LYS A 4 -16.93 0.54 41.02
N GLU A 5 -16.94 0.15 39.75
CA GLU A 5 -16.89 1.06 38.62
C GLU A 5 -18.12 1.98 38.68
N LYS A 6 -17.91 3.29 38.56
CA LYS A 6 -18.99 4.25 38.34
C LYS A 6 -19.17 4.40 36.84
N GLU A 7 -20.24 3.79 36.31
CA GLU A 7 -20.80 4.11 35.01
C GLU A 7 -21.25 5.58 35.00
N GLY A 8 -20.66 6.41 34.15
CA GLY A 8 -21.21 7.70 33.76
C GLY A 8 -22.16 7.50 32.59
N LYS A 9 -23.46 7.40 32.86
CA LYS A 9 -24.51 7.54 31.85
C LYS A 9 -24.61 9.02 31.48
N TYR A 10 -24.25 9.38 30.25
CA TYR A 10 -24.69 10.64 29.66
C TYR A 10 -25.98 10.37 28.89
N SER A 11 -27.07 10.99 29.33
CA SER A 11 -28.38 10.94 28.69
C SER A 11 -28.38 11.83 27.44
N GLU A 12 -28.98 11.35 26.34
CA GLU A 12 -29.06 12.03 25.03
C GLU A 12 -29.91 13.33 25.01
N ASP A 13 -30.32 13.87 26.16
CA ASP A 13 -31.25 15.01 26.25
C ASP A 13 -30.80 16.10 27.25
N GLU A 14 -29.52 16.47 27.30
CA GLU A 14 -29.15 17.77 27.90
C GLU A 14 -29.35 18.88 26.86
N VAL A 15 -30.58 19.36 26.77
CA VAL A 15 -30.87 20.67 26.17
C VAL A 15 -30.17 21.71 27.04
N ILE A 16 -29.15 22.35 26.49
CA ILE A 16 -28.49 23.50 27.12
C ILE A 16 -29.51 24.65 27.08
N ASP A 17 -30.22 24.87 28.19
CA ASP A 17 -31.05 26.05 28.38
C ASP A 17 -30.11 27.26 28.56
N ILE A 18 -29.93 28.02 27.48
CA ILE A 18 -29.21 29.29 27.51
C ILE A 18 -30.25 30.37 27.85
N GLU A 19 -30.15 30.96 29.04
CA GLU A 19 -30.96 32.11 29.46
C GLU A 19 -30.70 33.30 28.49
N PRO A 20 -31.73 34.02 28.01
CA PRO A 20 -31.60 35.01 26.94
C PRO A 20 -30.63 36.19 27.20
N ASP A 21 -30.30 36.46 28.46
CA ASP A 21 -29.45 37.59 28.86
C ASP A 21 -27.93 37.32 28.73
N GLU A 22 -27.48 36.05 28.60
CA GLU A 22 -26.06 35.73 28.37
C GLU A 22 -25.62 35.95 26.91
N LEU A 23 -26.56 36.06 25.97
CA LEU A 23 -26.28 36.27 24.55
C LEU A 23 -25.82 37.71 24.23
N LEU A 24 -26.03 38.66 25.14
CA LEU A 24 -25.79 40.10 24.92
C LEU A 24 -24.40 40.60 25.36
N SER A 25 -23.53 39.73 25.89
CA SER A 25 -22.14 40.07 26.24
C SER A 25 -21.07 39.21 25.59
N ALA A 26 -21.45 38.27 24.71
CA ALA A 26 -20.50 37.41 24.01
C ALA A 26 -19.65 38.26 23.06
N THR A 27 -18.33 38.21 23.24
CA THR A 27 -17.40 38.88 22.33
C THR A 27 -17.29 38.11 21.02
N GLU A 28 -16.83 38.75 19.95
CA GLU A 28 -16.55 38.06 18.67
C GLU A 28 -15.59 36.88 18.84
N GLU A 29 -14.71 36.95 19.85
CA GLU A 29 -13.74 35.91 20.18
C GLU A 29 -14.42 34.68 20.82
N ASP A 30 -15.40 34.90 21.72
CA ASP A 30 -16.20 33.84 22.35
C ASP A 30 -17.08 33.08 21.34
N ILE A 31 -17.64 33.82 20.36
CA ILE A 31 -18.44 33.25 19.26
C ILE A 31 -17.54 32.36 18.38
N LYS A 32 -16.35 32.86 18.03
CA LYS A 32 -15.40 32.11 17.21
C LYS A 32 -14.92 30.83 17.90
N GLU A 33 -14.58 30.90 19.19
CA GLU A 33 -14.17 29.73 19.96
C GLU A 33 -15.28 28.67 20.05
N SER A 34 -16.54 29.11 20.17
CA SER A 34 -17.70 28.21 20.20
C SER A 34 -17.96 27.56 18.85
N MET A 35 -17.81 28.30 17.74
CA MET A 35 -17.89 27.75 16.38
C MET A 35 -16.77 26.75 16.08
N ASP A 36 -15.54 27.04 16.51
CA ASP A 36 -14.39 26.14 16.38
C ASP A 36 -14.58 24.87 17.24
N ARG A 37 -15.16 24.98 18.45
CA ARG A 37 -15.54 23.80 19.24
C ARG A 37 -16.61 22.96 18.56
N LEU A 38 -17.64 23.58 17.98
CA LEU A 38 -18.70 22.86 17.26
C LEU A 38 -18.18 22.16 16.00
N SER A 39 -17.26 22.79 15.27
CA SER A 39 -16.67 22.18 14.07
C SER A 39 -15.83 20.96 14.42
N VAL A 40 -14.96 21.08 15.44
CA VAL A 40 -14.15 19.95 15.95
C VAL A 40 -15.04 18.83 16.49
N PHE A 41 -16.10 19.17 17.25
CA PHE A 41 -17.04 18.17 17.76
C PHE A 41 -17.79 17.45 16.63
N ASN A 42 -18.19 18.17 15.58
CA ASN A 42 -18.80 17.55 14.40
C ASN A 42 -17.81 16.67 13.63
N GLU A 43 -16.56 17.10 13.46
CA GLU A 43 -15.52 16.28 12.82
C GLU A 43 -15.24 14.99 13.59
N LEU A 44 -15.17 15.07 14.93
CA LEU A 44 -15.02 13.89 15.79
C LEU A 44 -16.23 12.96 15.66
N ASN A 45 -17.46 13.49 15.71
CA ASN A 45 -18.67 12.69 15.51
C ASN A 45 -18.75 12.03 14.12
N ILE A 46 -18.32 12.73 13.07
CA ILE A 46 -18.26 12.16 11.71
C ILE A 46 -17.19 11.06 11.64
N THR A 47 -16.04 11.29 12.27
CA THR A 47 -14.95 10.30 12.34
C THR A 47 -15.37 9.06 13.11
N ASP A 48 -16.04 9.22 14.25
CA ASP A 48 -16.53 8.11 15.07
C ASP A 48 -17.64 7.33 14.35
N LYS A 49 -18.59 8.03 13.71
CA LYS A 49 -19.62 7.39 12.90
C LYS A 49 -19.01 6.64 11.72
N THR A 50 -18.07 7.23 10.98
CA THR A 50 -17.42 6.54 9.85
C THR A 50 -16.54 5.37 10.28
N ALA A 51 -15.86 5.47 11.42
CA ALA A 51 -15.11 4.35 12.01
C ALA A 51 -16.04 3.21 12.46
N SER A 52 -17.22 3.52 12.99
CA SER A 52 -18.21 2.52 13.42
C SER A 52 -18.82 1.71 12.26
N LEU A 53 -18.79 2.24 11.03
CA LEU A 53 -19.21 1.52 9.81
C LEU A 53 -18.17 0.49 9.35
N TRP A 54 -16.93 0.63 9.80
CA TRP A 54 -15.89 -0.32 9.44
C TRP A 54 -16.14 -1.66 10.13
N GLN A 55 -15.85 -2.74 9.41
CA GLN A 55 -16.00 -4.11 9.89
C GLN A 55 -14.84 -4.91 9.33
N TYR A 56 -14.38 -5.91 10.08
CA TYR A 56 -13.39 -6.86 9.58
C TYR A 56 -14.11 -8.01 8.88
N LYS A 57 -13.72 -8.30 7.63
CA LYS A 57 -14.13 -9.48 6.88
C LYS A 57 -12.90 -10.32 6.51
N PRO A 58 -12.87 -11.62 6.86
CA PRO A 58 -11.81 -12.50 6.39
C PRO A 58 -11.85 -12.62 4.86
N VAL A 59 -10.71 -12.99 4.27
CA VAL A 59 -10.67 -13.37 2.86
C VAL A 59 -11.42 -14.70 2.71
N SER A 60 -12.21 -14.85 1.65
CA SER A 60 -12.90 -16.11 1.35
C SER A 60 -11.90 -17.23 1.07
N GLU A 61 -12.06 -18.39 1.72
CA GLU A 61 -11.23 -19.59 1.50
C GLU A 61 -11.43 -20.21 0.11
N ASP A 62 -12.55 -19.90 -0.55
CA ASP A 62 -12.88 -20.39 -1.88
C ASP A 62 -12.13 -19.65 -3.00
N GLU A 63 -11.43 -18.55 -2.69
CA GLU A 63 -10.61 -17.86 -3.69
C GLU A 63 -9.32 -18.65 -4.02
N PRO A 64 -8.91 -18.72 -5.29
CA PRO A 64 -7.62 -19.30 -5.65
C PRO A 64 -6.45 -18.40 -5.22
N GLU A 65 -5.28 -18.99 -4.95
CA GLU A 65 -4.03 -18.25 -4.71
C GLU A 65 -4.17 -17.14 -3.66
N ILE A 66 -4.68 -17.51 -2.48
CA ILE A 66 -4.72 -16.65 -1.31
C ILE A 66 -3.30 -16.49 -0.78
N PHE A 67 -2.93 -15.25 -0.48
CA PHE A 67 -1.67 -14.94 0.19
C PHE A 67 -1.94 -14.46 1.61
N GLU A 68 -0.91 -14.51 2.45
CA GLU A 68 -1.01 -14.03 3.83
C GLU A 68 -1.45 -12.57 3.89
N GLU A 69 -2.24 -12.23 4.91
CA GLU A 69 -2.74 -10.87 5.13
C GLU A 69 -1.61 -9.86 5.42
N TYR A 70 -0.52 -10.38 6.00
CA TYR A 70 0.68 -9.64 6.35
C TYR A 70 1.87 -10.50 5.93
N MET A 71 2.88 -9.87 5.35
CA MET A 71 4.17 -10.50 5.14
C MET A 71 5.23 -9.45 5.36
N SER A 72 6.30 -9.82 6.05
CA SER A 72 7.44 -8.96 6.26
C SER A 72 8.71 -9.77 6.17
N SER A 73 9.76 -9.16 5.66
CA SER A 73 11.10 -9.72 5.65
C SER A 73 12.11 -8.66 6.03
N GLU A 74 13.17 -9.09 6.71
CA GLU A 74 14.28 -8.24 7.10
C GLU A 74 15.60 -8.94 6.73
N GLN A 75 16.56 -8.17 6.22
CA GLN A 75 17.92 -8.64 5.97
C GLN A 75 18.91 -7.57 6.41
N ASP A 76 19.80 -7.91 7.36
CA ASP A 76 20.95 -7.08 7.67
C ASP A 76 21.96 -7.15 6.51
N ILE A 77 22.49 -6.00 6.11
CA ILE A 77 23.47 -5.84 5.03
C ILE A 77 24.64 -4.98 5.52
N GLU A 78 25.73 -4.94 4.76
CA GLU A 78 26.78 -3.98 5.04
C GLU A 78 26.22 -2.54 4.93
N GLY A 79 26.41 -1.76 5.99
CA GLY A 79 25.96 -0.38 6.06
C GLY A 79 24.48 -0.17 6.43
N GLY A 80 23.69 -1.22 6.67
CA GLY A 80 22.29 -1.04 7.07
C GLY A 80 21.44 -2.30 7.15
N ARG A 81 20.12 -2.12 7.02
CA ARG A 81 19.12 -3.19 7.00
C ARG A 81 18.09 -2.91 5.91
N ILE A 82 17.72 -3.96 5.17
CA ILE A 82 16.54 -3.95 4.30
C ILE A 82 15.36 -4.47 5.11
N THR A 83 14.25 -3.73 5.09
CA THR A 83 12.97 -4.15 5.64
C THR A 83 11.92 -3.99 4.56
N ALA A 84 11.25 -5.08 4.21
CA ALA A 84 10.17 -5.09 3.23
C ALA A 84 8.91 -5.67 3.89
N ALA A 85 7.77 -5.04 3.67
CA ALA A 85 6.51 -5.45 4.27
C ALA A 85 5.33 -5.16 3.35
N ARG A 86 4.34 -6.03 3.40
CA ARG A 86 3.01 -5.84 2.79
C ARG A 86 1.94 -6.11 3.85
N VAL A 87 0.92 -5.28 3.83
CA VAL A 87 -0.15 -5.30 4.82
C VAL A 87 -1.49 -5.07 4.13
N ARG A 88 -2.45 -5.96 4.35
CA ARG A 88 -3.82 -5.77 3.86
C ARG A 88 -4.43 -4.48 4.44
N GLY A 89 -4.77 -3.56 3.54
CA GLY A 89 -5.35 -2.27 3.89
C GLY A 89 -6.73 -2.35 4.54
N LYS A 90 -7.15 -1.29 5.23
CA LYS A 90 -8.46 -1.19 5.92
C LYS A 90 -9.64 -1.45 4.98
N LYS A 91 -9.57 -0.95 3.74
CA LYS A 91 -10.61 -1.16 2.73
C LYS A 91 -10.72 -2.62 2.31
N HIS A 92 -9.60 -3.28 2.02
CA HIS A 92 -9.58 -4.71 1.68
C HIS A 92 -10.16 -5.57 2.82
N LYS A 93 -9.84 -5.24 4.08
CA LYS A 93 -10.44 -5.87 5.27
C LYS A 93 -11.94 -5.64 5.37
N HIS A 94 -12.43 -4.45 5.04
CA HIS A 94 -13.86 -4.13 5.04
C HIS A 94 -14.63 -4.84 3.92
N ASP A 95 -14.00 -4.98 2.76
CA ASP A 95 -14.61 -5.58 1.57
C ASP A 95 -14.45 -7.11 1.54
N GLY A 96 -13.62 -7.70 2.42
CA GLY A 96 -13.34 -9.14 2.40
C GLY A 96 -12.39 -9.57 1.28
N THR A 97 -11.73 -8.62 0.61
CA THR A 97 -10.84 -8.87 -0.53
C THR A 97 -9.40 -9.10 -0.09
N ASN A 98 -8.60 -9.78 -0.91
CA ASN A 98 -7.18 -10.03 -0.67
C ASN A 98 -6.34 -8.74 -0.61
N CYS A 99 -5.13 -8.82 -0.04
CA CYS A 99 -4.11 -7.78 -0.22
C CYS A 99 -3.52 -7.91 -1.63
N ASP A 100 -3.59 -6.82 -2.40
CA ASP A 100 -3.16 -6.80 -3.80
C ASP A 100 -1.72 -6.29 -4.00
N ASP A 101 -1.08 -5.84 -2.91
CA ASP A 101 0.33 -5.44 -2.91
C ASP A 101 1.25 -6.67 -2.94
N TRP A 102 2.43 -6.53 -3.54
CA TRP A 102 3.52 -7.48 -3.43
C TRP A 102 4.87 -6.75 -3.35
N PHE A 103 5.87 -7.41 -2.76
CA PHE A 103 7.24 -6.93 -2.77
C PHE A 103 8.21 -8.07 -3.07
N GLU A 104 9.34 -7.73 -3.67
CA GLU A 104 10.53 -8.57 -3.77
C GLU A 104 11.74 -7.70 -3.43
N TYR A 105 12.80 -8.31 -2.94
CA TYR A 105 14.07 -7.61 -2.76
C TYR A 105 15.24 -8.57 -2.98
N ASP A 106 16.39 -7.99 -3.28
CA ASP A 106 17.61 -8.75 -3.50
C ASP A 106 18.85 -7.92 -3.14
N VAL A 107 19.91 -8.61 -2.77
CA VAL A 107 21.23 -8.01 -2.50
C VAL A 107 22.23 -8.72 -3.39
N ASN A 108 22.78 -7.99 -4.36
CA ASN A 108 23.63 -8.56 -5.38
C ASN A 108 24.94 -7.81 -5.54
N GLY A 109 26.00 -8.32 -4.91
CA GLY A 109 27.24 -7.57 -4.71
C GLY A 109 26.96 -6.23 -4.03
N ASP A 110 27.32 -5.14 -4.71
CA ASP A 110 27.09 -3.78 -4.22
C ASP A 110 25.66 -3.27 -4.47
N TRP A 111 24.84 -4.01 -5.23
CA TRP A 111 23.47 -3.62 -5.55
C TRP A 111 22.50 -4.03 -4.45
N LYS A 112 21.58 -3.12 -4.13
CA LYS A 112 20.44 -3.36 -3.25
C LYS A 112 19.20 -3.08 -4.08
N ILE A 113 18.45 -4.13 -4.39
CA ILE A 113 17.31 -4.09 -5.30
C ILE A 113 16.05 -4.20 -4.47
N LEU A 114 15.15 -3.23 -4.60
CA LEU A 114 13.88 -3.18 -3.89
C LEU A 114 12.77 -3.01 -4.93
N ILE A 115 11.82 -3.94 -4.98
CA ILE A 115 10.68 -3.87 -5.89
C ILE A 115 9.39 -4.00 -5.09
N ALA A 116 8.43 -3.12 -5.39
CA ALA A 116 7.07 -3.21 -4.89
C ALA A 116 6.09 -2.99 -6.04
N SER A 117 4.93 -3.65 -5.97
CA SER A 117 3.84 -3.47 -6.92
C SER A 117 2.52 -3.42 -6.16
N ASP A 118 1.70 -2.43 -6.47
CA ASP A 118 0.32 -2.29 -6.02
C ASP A 118 -0.61 -2.82 -7.13
N GLY A 119 -1.22 -3.97 -6.88
CA GLY A 119 -2.21 -4.53 -7.79
C GLY A 119 -3.47 -3.66 -7.79
N ALA A 120 -3.92 -3.22 -8.96
CA ALA A 120 -5.11 -2.37 -9.08
C ALA A 120 -6.32 -2.96 -8.33
N GLY A 121 -6.74 -2.31 -7.23
CA GLY A 121 -7.82 -2.82 -6.36
C GLY A 121 -9.21 -2.88 -7.02
N SER A 122 -9.37 -2.31 -8.21
CA SER A 122 -10.57 -2.45 -9.06
C SER A 122 -10.56 -3.70 -9.95
N ARG A 123 -9.46 -4.47 -9.94
CA ARG A 123 -9.26 -5.65 -10.77
C ARG A 123 -9.10 -6.87 -9.86
N LYS A 124 -10.06 -7.79 -9.90
CA LYS A 124 -9.97 -9.04 -9.15
C LYS A 124 -8.72 -9.81 -9.57
N PHE A 125 -8.05 -10.41 -8.58
CA PHE A 125 -6.79 -11.13 -8.73
C PHE A 125 -5.56 -10.27 -9.06
N SER A 126 -5.62 -8.94 -8.92
CA SER A 126 -4.47 -8.07 -9.17
C SER A 126 -3.25 -8.40 -8.30
N ARG A 127 -3.42 -8.99 -7.11
CA ARG A 127 -2.32 -9.63 -6.32
C ARG A 127 -1.42 -10.57 -7.12
N ILE A 128 -1.99 -11.33 -8.06
CA ILE A 128 -1.26 -12.31 -8.87
C ILE A 128 -0.36 -11.56 -9.85
N GLY A 129 -0.91 -10.51 -10.48
CA GLY A 129 -0.15 -9.61 -11.34
C GLY A 129 0.96 -8.89 -10.57
N ALA A 130 0.67 -8.32 -9.41
CA ALA A 130 1.67 -7.66 -8.56
C ALA A 130 2.83 -8.61 -8.21
N LYS A 131 2.51 -9.85 -7.79
CA LYS A 131 3.51 -10.87 -7.53
C LYS A 131 4.33 -11.23 -8.76
N ALA A 132 3.68 -11.50 -9.90
CA ALA A 132 4.35 -11.85 -11.15
C ALA A 132 5.29 -10.73 -11.62
N ALA A 133 4.83 -9.48 -11.55
CA ALA A 133 5.60 -8.29 -11.88
C ALA A 133 6.86 -8.16 -11.02
N CYS A 134 6.72 -8.20 -9.69
CA CYS A 134 7.86 -8.09 -8.79
C CYS A 134 8.86 -9.23 -8.98
N THR A 135 8.36 -10.47 -9.09
CA THR A 135 9.21 -11.66 -9.25
C THR A 135 10.05 -11.56 -10.53
N ALA A 136 9.43 -11.18 -11.65
CA ALA A 136 10.12 -11.08 -12.93
C ALA A 136 11.11 -9.90 -12.97
N ALA A 137 10.73 -8.74 -12.42
CA ALA A 137 11.64 -7.61 -12.31
C ALA A 137 12.86 -7.93 -11.44
N ALA A 138 12.65 -8.57 -10.27
CA ALA A 138 13.72 -9.00 -9.38
C ALA A 138 14.70 -9.93 -10.08
N ALA A 139 14.18 -10.96 -10.77
CA ALA A 139 15.00 -11.93 -11.49
C ALA A 139 15.81 -11.27 -12.60
N TYR A 140 15.20 -10.38 -13.39
CA TYR A 140 15.89 -9.69 -14.47
C TYR A 140 16.97 -8.74 -13.95
N LEU A 141 16.67 -7.94 -12.93
CA LEU A 141 17.62 -7.00 -12.33
C LEU A 141 18.82 -7.74 -11.71
N ARG A 142 18.57 -8.84 -10.98
CA ARG A 142 19.63 -9.69 -10.42
C ARG A 142 20.60 -10.13 -11.51
N GLU A 143 20.09 -10.72 -12.58
CA GLU A 143 20.90 -11.27 -13.67
C GLU A 143 21.69 -10.18 -14.42
N ASN A 144 21.05 -9.04 -14.74
CA ASN A 144 21.65 -8.05 -15.64
C ASN A 144 22.55 -7.04 -14.92
N LEU A 145 22.31 -6.75 -13.64
CA LEU A 145 23.20 -5.90 -12.85
C LEU A 145 24.53 -6.60 -12.54
N ASP A 146 24.52 -7.92 -12.37
CA ASP A 146 25.75 -8.72 -12.25
C ASP A 146 26.57 -8.73 -13.53
N ASN A 147 25.89 -8.91 -14.65
CA ASN A 147 26.51 -9.02 -15.97
C ASN A 147 26.96 -7.67 -16.56
N ALA A 148 26.60 -6.54 -15.94
CA ALA A 148 27.09 -5.23 -16.34
C ALA A 148 28.62 -5.17 -16.26
N SER A 149 29.27 -4.55 -17.24
CA SER A 149 30.73 -4.49 -17.29
C SER A 149 31.29 -3.66 -16.12
N GLU A 150 32.47 -4.02 -15.61
CA GLU A 150 33.16 -3.23 -14.58
C GLU A 150 33.48 -1.80 -15.06
N GLU A 151 33.66 -1.61 -16.36
CA GLU A 151 33.83 -0.28 -16.97
C GLU A 151 32.55 0.55 -16.81
N ASP A 152 31.38 -0.02 -17.12
CA ASP A 152 30.11 0.69 -16.98
C ASP A 152 29.75 0.96 -15.51
N LYS A 153 30.05 0.01 -14.61
CA LYS A 153 29.91 0.22 -13.15
C LYS A 153 30.81 1.36 -12.68
N ALA A 154 32.07 1.40 -13.11
CA ALA A 154 33.01 2.44 -12.73
C ALA A 154 32.56 3.85 -13.18
N LYS A 155 31.87 3.95 -14.31
CA LYS A 155 31.28 5.23 -14.80
C LYS A 155 30.30 5.85 -13.81
N LEU A 156 29.59 5.05 -13.00
CA LEU A 156 28.68 5.58 -11.98
C LEU A 156 29.39 6.31 -10.83
N SER A 157 30.71 6.18 -10.73
CA SER A 157 31.53 6.89 -9.74
C SER A 157 32.17 8.18 -10.28
N LEU A 158 31.93 8.52 -11.56
CA LEU A 158 32.41 9.76 -12.16
C LEU A 158 31.61 10.99 -11.67
N PRO A 159 32.16 12.21 -11.79
CA PRO A 159 31.43 13.44 -11.47
C PRO A 159 30.12 13.56 -12.27
N LEU A 160 29.09 14.17 -11.67
CA LEU A 160 27.75 14.29 -12.28
C LEU A 160 27.74 15.11 -13.59
N ASP A 161 28.73 15.97 -13.79
CA ASP A 161 28.92 16.79 -15.00
C ASP A 161 29.81 16.11 -16.05
N ASP A 162 30.33 14.91 -15.77
CA ASP A 162 31.13 14.11 -16.69
C ASP A 162 30.23 13.37 -17.69
N SER A 163 30.60 13.37 -18.98
CA SER A 163 29.83 12.67 -20.02
C SER A 163 29.81 11.15 -19.82
N GLY A 164 30.90 10.58 -19.28
CA GLY A 164 30.99 9.16 -18.95
C GLY A 164 30.01 8.76 -17.85
N PHE A 165 29.73 9.63 -16.88
CA PHE A 165 28.68 9.39 -15.88
C PHE A 165 27.32 9.20 -16.56
N MET A 166 26.96 10.10 -17.48
CA MET A 166 25.71 10.03 -18.23
C MET A 166 25.62 8.78 -19.13
N GLU A 167 26.73 8.37 -19.73
CA GLU A 167 26.81 7.10 -20.47
C GLU A 167 26.56 5.90 -19.56
N GLY A 168 27.20 5.86 -18.38
CA GLY A 168 26.96 4.84 -17.37
C GLY A 168 25.49 4.79 -16.95
N CYS A 169 24.92 5.93 -16.56
CA CYS A 169 23.49 6.02 -16.21
C CYS A 169 22.58 5.50 -17.33
N SER A 170 22.91 5.76 -18.59
CA SER A 170 22.11 5.28 -19.72
C SER A 170 22.09 3.75 -19.81
N VAL A 171 23.21 3.08 -19.51
CA VAL A 171 23.27 1.60 -19.46
C VAL A 171 22.34 1.06 -18.38
N PHE A 172 22.44 1.57 -17.15
CA PHE A 172 21.61 1.08 -16.04
C PHE A 172 20.13 1.50 -16.16
N ALA A 173 19.84 2.64 -16.79
CA ALA A 173 18.48 3.04 -17.13
C ALA A 173 17.84 2.05 -18.10
N ASN A 174 18.58 1.54 -19.10
CA ASN A 174 18.07 0.51 -20.00
C ASN A 174 17.81 -0.81 -19.26
N ILE A 175 18.71 -1.25 -18.39
CA ILE A 175 18.50 -2.44 -17.55
C ILE A 175 17.22 -2.31 -16.71
N LEU A 176 17.02 -1.13 -16.10
CA LEU A 176 15.81 -0.86 -15.31
C LEU A 176 14.56 -0.85 -16.20
N GLN A 177 14.61 -0.22 -17.37
CA GLN A 177 13.50 -0.20 -18.32
C GLN A 177 13.12 -1.62 -18.77
N ASP A 178 14.10 -2.45 -19.11
CA ASP A 178 13.87 -3.83 -19.54
C ASP A 178 13.28 -4.68 -18.41
N SER A 179 13.66 -4.42 -17.15
CA SER A 179 13.03 -5.09 -16.01
C SER A 179 11.52 -4.80 -15.89
N VAL A 180 11.09 -3.57 -16.25
CA VAL A 180 9.66 -3.20 -16.28
C VAL A 180 8.94 -3.89 -17.44
N LEU A 181 9.60 -4.04 -18.58
CA LEU A 181 9.05 -4.81 -19.70
C LEU A 181 8.88 -6.29 -19.32
N LYS A 182 9.85 -6.89 -18.62
CA LYS A 182 9.73 -8.26 -18.08
C LYS A 182 8.64 -8.40 -17.04
N ALA A 183 8.46 -7.41 -16.18
CA ALA A 183 7.34 -7.38 -15.25
C ALA A 183 5.99 -7.39 -16.00
N LYS A 184 5.84 -6.57 -17.05
CA LYS A 184 4.63 -6.54 -17.88
C LYS A 184 4.39 -7.89 -18.57
N GLU A 185 5.40 -8.45 -19.23
CA GLU A 185 5.30 -9.77 -19.89
C GLU A 185 4.85 -10.86 -18.91
N ALA A 186 5.35 -10.83 -17.67
CA ALA A 186 4.98 -11.79 -16.64
C ALA A 186 3.52 -11.64 -16.17
N VAL A 187 3.01 -10.40 -16.10
CA VAL A 187 1.60 -10.13 -15.80
C VAL A 187 0.69 -10.66 -16.92
N GLU A 188 1.05 -10.40 -18.18
CA GLU A 188 0.32 -10.89 -19.34
C GLU A 188 0.32 -12.44 -19.38
N ALA A 189 1.47 -13.07 -19.13
CA ALA A 189 1.58 -14.52 -19.05
C ALA A 189 0.74 -15.11 -17.90
N ALA A 190 0.75 -14.47 -16.73
CA ALA A 190 -0.05 -14.91 -15.59
C ALA A 190 -1.56 -14.82 -15.87
N PHE A 191 -1.99 -13.79 -16.61
CA PHE A 191 -3.35 -13.67 -17.11
C PHE A 191 -3.69 -14.78 -18.10
N ASP A 192 -2.84 -15.00 -19.11
CA ASP A 192 -3.06 -16.00 -20.15
C ASP A 192 -3.15 -17.43 -19.60
N GLU A 193 -2.36 -17.76 -18.57
CA GLU A 193 -2.43 -19.05 -17.87
C GLU A 193 -3.79 -19.28 -17.19
N ARG A 194 -4.42 -18.21 -16.69
CA ARG A 194 -5.60 -18.29 -15.82
C ARG A 194 -6.92 -18.00 -16.54
N LYS A 195 -6.90 -17.28 -17.66
CA LYS A 195 -8.12 -16.80 -18.36
C LYS A 195 -9.07 -17.90 -18.82
N THR A 196 -8.61 -19.15 -18.95
CA THR A 196 -9.44 -20.31 -19.34
C THR A 196 -9.80 -21.21 -18.18
N GLN A 197 -9.32 -20.93 -16.97
CA GLN A 197 -9.54 -21.78 -15.80
C GLN A 197 -10.85 -21.40 -15.09
N PHE A 198 -11.77 -22.36 -14.99
CA PHE A 198 -13.11 -22.16 -14.43
C PHE A 198 -13.11 -21.51 -13.03
N ARG A 199 -12.18 -21.93 -12.16
CA ARG A 199 -12.04 -21.38 -10.78
C ARG A 199 -11.72 -19.89 -10.71
N TYR A 200 -11.22 -19.28 -11.79
CA TYR A 200 -11.02 -17.82 -11.87
C TYR A 200 -12.19 -17.15 -12.58
N LEU A 201 -12.71 -17.77 -13.65
CA LEU A 201 -13.84 -17.25 -14.42
C LEU A 201 -15.11 -17.10 -13.58
N ASP A 202 -15.45 -18.10 -12.77
CA ASP A 202 -16.65 -18.09 -11.91
C ASP A 202 -16.66 -16.93 -10.90
N LEU A 203 -15.49 -16.41 -10.59
CA LEU A 203 -15.29 -15.34 -9.62
C LEU A 203 -15.24 -13.95 -10.26
N VAL A 204 -15.21 -13.85 -11.59
CA VAL A 204 -15.09 -12.57 -12.31
C VAL A 204 -16.40 -12.31 -13.05
N GLU A 205 -17.16 -11.32 -12.59
CA GLU A 205 -18.48 -10.93 -13.16
C GLU A 205 -18.38 -10.18 -14.50
N ARG A 206 -17.28 -10.35 -15.24
CA ARG A 206 -17.02 -9.70 -16.53
C ARG A 206 -16.18 -10.60 -17.42
N ASP A 207 -16.20 -10.31 -18.72
CA ASP A 207 -15.26 -10.94 -19.64
C ASP A 207 -13.82 -10.57 -19.28
N LEU A 208 -12.93 -11.56 -19.33
CA LEU A 208 -11.50 -11.38 -19.09
C LEU A 208 -10.85 -10.81 -20.36
N GLU A 209 -10.69 -9.49 -20.37
CA GLU A 209 -9.92 -8.74 -21.36
C GLU A 209 -8.74 -8.03 -20.67
N LEU A 210 -7.60 -7.96 -21.36
CA LEU A 210 -6.39 -7.25 -20.94
C LEU A 210 -6.56 -5.73 -21.13
#